data_AF-M0JLL1-F1
#
_entry.id   AF-M0JLL1-F1
#
_cell.length_a   1.000
_cell.length_b   1.000
_cell.length_c   1.000
_cell.angle_alpha   90.00
_cell.angle_beta   90.00
_cell.angle_gamma   90.00
#
_symmetry.space_group_name_H-M   'P 1'
#
loop_
_entity.id
_entity.type
_entity.pdbx_description
1 polymer ?
#
loop_
_entity_poly.entity_id
_entity_poly.type
_entity_poly.pdbx_seq_one_letter_code
_entity_poly.pdbx_strand_id
1 'polypeptide(L)'
;MSDERPTVRPVTLARLVEATHLCRTSAQTTDDIEERLDMSHRRARETLLETVRIDLITETDDDTFVATTVGEAFVDAIRDENWIEVSSILETHSPHYGNFLEVVEESGPVQLETVLEGLEDQAEFTPYSYNQTSVEVVGDWGKRLGTVQRNAFTGEYYRPKNDDPPPNFHYTLLGVYDELEETAGVGLRQRYLSIPEVRERLCANLQLTRQAFDEALAALAKENVGKLELSGAPMDTGAKEARYGIKEMALAGDDMLVSTSQSTEKVMQGIEQYGKQYYYLTVHDRELTYTTQ
;
A
#
# COMPACT_ATOMS: atom_id res chain seq x y z
N MET A 1 -12.10 -33.38 5.18
CA MET A 1 -12.88 -32.16 5.49
C MET A 1 -11.85 -31.05 5.53
N SER A 2 -11.88 -30.14 4.55
CA SER A 2 -11.03 -28.96 4.57
C SER A 2 -11.46 -28.13 5.77
N ASP A 3 -10.71 -28.22 6.86
CA ASP A 3 -10.92 -27.41 8.06
C ASP A 3 -10.39 -26.01 7.73
N GLU A 4 -11.20 -25.28 6.96
CA GLU A 4 -10.85 -23.97 6.45
C GLU A 4 -10.62 -23.03 7.64
N ARG A 5 -9.37 -22.61 7.81
CA ARG A 5 -8.97 -21.84 8.98
C ARG A 5 -9.73 -20.52 8.99
N PRO A 6 -10.38 -20.14 10.11
CA PRO A 6 -11.24 -18.96 10.18
C PRO A 6 -10.46 -17.64 10.00
N THR A 7 -9.15 -17.62 10.26
CA THR A 7 -8.34 -16.40 10.19
C THR A 7 -7.04 -16.62 9.42
N VAL A 8 -6.55 -15.55 8.78
CA VAL A 8 -5.26 -15.49 8.07
C VAL A 8 -4.09 -15.80 9.01
N ARG A 9 -3.11 -16.58 8.53
CA ARG A 9 -1.83 -16.71 9.24
C ARG A 9 -0.97 -15.47 9.01
N PRO A 10 -0.17 -15.03 10.00
CA PRO A 10 0.69 -13.86 9.87
C PRO A 10 1.91 -14.15 8.98
N VAL A 11 1.66 -14.26 7.69
CA VAL A 11 2.64 -14.54 6.63
C VAL A 11 2.73 -13.31 5.74
N THR A 12 3.96 -12.86 5.45
CA THR A 12 4.17 -11.71 4.58
C THR A 12 4.03 -12.11 3.11
N LEU A 13 3.71 -11.14 2.25
CA LEU A 13 3.64 -11.38 0.81
C LEU A 13 4.95 -11.96 0.24
N ALA A 14 6.09 -11.45 0.68
CA ALA A 14 7.40 -11.99 0.27
C ALA A 14 7.54 -13.48 0.57
N ARG A 15 7.12 -13.94 1.77
CA ARG A 15 7.20 -15.36 2.12
C ARG A 15 6.24 -16.22 1.30
N LEU A 16 5.06 -15.70 0.91
CA LEU A 16 4.17 -16.39 -0.03
C LEU A 16 4.83 -16.54 -1.40
N VAL A 17 5.47 -15.47 -1.91
CA VAL A 17 6.19 -15.46 -3.20
C VAL A 17 7.33 -16.46 -3.19
N GLU A 18 8.21 -16.38 -2.20
CA GLU A 18 9.38 -17.26 -2.05
C GLU A 18 8.97 -18.75 -1.95
N ALA A 19 8.01 -19.08 -1.08
CA ALA A 19 7.55 -20.45 -0.90
C ALA A 19 6.93 -21.01 -2.20
N THR A 20 6.10 -20.22 -2.88
CA THR A 20 5.50 -20.60 -4.16
C THR A 20 6.56 -20.78 -5.24
N HIS A 21 7.55 -19.88 -5.30
CA HIS A 21 8.65 -19.96 -6.26
C HIS A 21 9.51 -21.22 -6.07
N LEU A 22 9.83 -21.58 -4.83
CA LEU A 22 10.55 -22.82 -4.52
C LEU A 22 9.75 -24.06 -4.91
N CYS A 23 8.47 -24.11 -4.57
CA CYS A 23 7.57 -25.23 -4.90
C CYS A 23 7.27 -25.37 -6.40
N ARG A 24 7.45 -24.29 -7.18
CA ARG A 24 7.37 -24.32 -8.65
C ARG A 24 8.59 -25.00 -9.28
N THR A 25 9.76 -24.90 -8.66
CA THR A 25 11.02 -25.40 -9.23
C THR A 25 11.18 -26.91 -8.99
N SER A 26 10.79 -27.37 -7.81
CA SER A 26 10.72 -28.78 -7.45
C SER A 26 9.82 -28.97 -6.24
N ALA A 27 9.39 -30.20 -5.97
CA ALA A 27 8.71 -30.53 -4.72
C ALA A 27 9.59 -30.17 -3.52
N GLN A 28 9.00 -29.57 -2.49
CA GLN A 28 9.69 -29.13 -1.27
C GLN A 28 9.06 -29.79 -0.04
N THR A 29 9.86 -30.18 0.93
CA THR A 29 9.40 -30.50 2.29
C THR A 29 9.32 -29.24 3.15
N THR A 30 8.77 -29.35 4.36
CA THR A 30 8.85 -28.23 5.33
C THR A 30 10.30 -27.91 5.71
N ASP A 31 11.16 -28.92 5.81
CA ASP A 31 12.58 -28.75 6.16
C ASP A 31 13.36 -28.04 5.04
N ASP A 32 13.03 -28.32 3.77
CA ASP A 32 13.64 -27.61 2.64
C ASP A 32 13.32 -26.11 2.67
N ILE A 33 12.06 -25.75 2.96
CA ILE A 33 11.64 -24.35 3.10
C ILE A 33 12.31 -23.69 4.31
N GLU A 34 12.43 -24.42 5.42
CA GLU A 34 13.12 -23.96 6.62
C GLU A 34 14.57 -23.53 6.32
N GLU A 35 15.32 -24.42 5.67
CA GLU A 35 16.73 -24.20 5.33
C GLU A 35 16.91 -23.10 4.29
N ARG A 36 16.15 -23.14 3.17
CA ARG A 36 16.35 -22.22 2.06
C ARG A 36 15.94 -20.78 2.37
N LEU A 37 14.95 -20.60 3.23
CA LEU A 37 14.43 -19.29 3.58
C LEU A 37 14.93 -18.75 4.93
N ASP A 38 15.86 -19.48 5.56
CA ASP A 38 16.47 -19.20 6.87
C ASP A 38 15.43 -18.76 7.90
N MET A 39 14.49 -19.66 8.17
CA MET A 39 13.41 -19.43 9.16
C MET A 39 13.27 -20.63 10.09
N SER A 40 12.53 -20.48 11.19
CA SER A 40 12.24 -21.63 12.06
C SER A 40 11.26 -22.61 11.37
N HIS A 41 11.36 -23.90 11.69
CA HIS A 41 10.41 -24.94 11.25
C HIS A 41 8.93 -24.52 11.36
N ARG A 42 8.54 -23.95 12.51
CA ARG A 42 7.16 -23.48 12.74
C ARG A 42 6.74 -22.41 11.73
N ARG A 43 7.64 -21.48 11.37
CA ARG A 43 7.37 -20.41 10.40
C ARG A 43 7.34 -20.95 8.97
N ALA A 44 8.18 -21.92 8.64
CA ALA A 44 8.12 -22.63 7.36
C ALA A 44 6.76 -23.32 7.20
N ARG A 45 6.32 -24.08 8.22
CA ARG A 45 5.01 -24.75 8.21
C ARG A 45 3.85 -23.75 8.13
N GLU A 46 3.89 -22.65 8.88
CA GLU A 46 2.86 -21.61 8.81
C GLU A 46 2.78 -20.97 7.42
N THR A 47 3.92 -20.71 6.78
CA THR A 47 4.00 -20.16 5.41
C THR A 47 3.40 -21.14 4.42
N LEU A 48 3.82 -22.41 4.44
CA LEU A 48 3.30 -23.45 3.57
C LEU A 48 1.78 -23.61 3.72
N LEU A 49 1.29 -23.72 4.96
CA LEU A 49 -0.14 -23.89 5.22
C LEU A 49 -0.99 -22.67 4.81
N GLU A 50 -0.42 -21.47 4.87
CA GLU A 50 -1.11 -20.28 4.33
C GLU A 50 -1.12 -20.30 2.81
N THR A 51 0.00 -20.65 2.19
CA THR A 51 0.16 -20.75 0.73
C THR A 51 -0.76 -21.83 0.14
N VAL A 52 -0.95 -22.95 0.84
CA VAL A 52 -1.94 -23.99 0.50
C VAL A 52 -3.36 -23.45 0.63
N ARG A 53 -3.65 -22.70 1.70
CA ARG A 53 -5.00 -22.17 1.96
C ARG A 53 -5.50 -21.28 0.81
N ILE A 54 -4.60 -20.50 0.22
CA ILE A 54 -4.89 -19.61 -0.91
C ILE A 54 -4.54 -20.26 -2.27
N ASP A 55 -4.47 -21.59 -2.31
CA ASP A 55 -4.32 -22.41 -3.52
C ASP A 55 -3.08 -22.10 -4.38
N LEU A 56 -2.04 -21.48 -3.83
CA LEU A 56 -0.79 -21.21 -4.57
C LEU A 56 0.10 -22.48 -4.64
N ILE A 57 0.03 -23.33 -3.62
CA ILE A 57 0.72 -24.63 -3.61
C ILE A 57 -0.24 -25.70 -3.10
N THR A 58 0.09 -26.97 -3.33
CA THR A 58 -0.68 -28.10 -2.81
C THR A 58 0.23 -29.13 -2.15
N GLU A 59 -0.28 -29.79 -1.11
CA GLU A 59 0.40 -30.88 -0.41
C GLU A 59 0.18 -32.19 -1.19
N THR A 60 1.25 -32.95 -1.35
CA THR A 60 1.28 -34.26 -2.01
C THR A 60 1.22 -35.38 -0.96
N ASP A 61 1.01 -36.62 -1.41
CA ASP A 61 0.94 -37.79 -0.53
C ASP A 61 2.25 -38.09 0.24
N ASP A 62 3.38 -37.54 -0.21
CA ASP A 62 4.72 -37.76 0.36
C ASP A 62 5.14 -36.65 1.35
N ASP A 63 4.19 -35.92 1.94
CA ASP A 63 4.44 -34.76 2.82
C ASP A 63 5.29 -33.65 2.16
N THR A 64 5.26 -33.57 0.83
CA THR A 64 5.91 -32.51 0.04
C THR A 64 4.90 -31.55 -0.58
N PHE A 65 5.34 -30.36 -0.96
CA PHE A 65 4.53 -29.30 -1.54
C PHE A 65 5.00 -28.96 -2.95
N VAL A 66 4.05 -28.76 -3.86
CA VAL A 66 4.30 -28.35 -5.26
C VAL A 66 3.42 -27.16 -5.63
N ALA A 67 3.87 -26.31 -6.54
CA ALA A 67 3.04 -25.21 -7.05
C ALA A 67 1.81 -25.74 -7.79
N THR A 68 0.69 -25.05 -7.62
CA THR A 68 -0.51 -25.26 -8.44
C THR A 68 -0.41 -24.43 -9.72
N THR A 69 -1.35 -24.59 -10.65
CA THR A 69 -1.48 -23.67 -11.80
C THR A 69 -1.67 -22.21 -11.37
N VAL A 70 -2.38 -21.98 -10.26
CA VAL A 70 -2.58 -20.64 -9.68
C VAL A 70 -1.26 -20.09 -9.14
N GLY A 71 -0.48 -20.92 -8.44
CA GLY A 71 0.85 -20.56 -7.96
C GLY A 71 1.84 -20.25 -9.08
N GLU A 72 1.79 -20.99 -10.19
CA GLU A 72 2.61 -20.70 -11.37
C GLU A 72 2.26 -19.34 -11.97
N ALA A 73 0.98 -19.07 -12.19
CA ALA A 73 0.50 -17.78 -12.70
C ALA A 73 0.86 -16.62 -11.75
N PHE A 74 0.74 -16.85 -10.43
CA PHE A 74 1.15 -15.88 -9.42
C PHE A 74 2.64 -15.54 -9.52
N VAL A 75 3.52 -16.54 -9.62
CA VAL A 75 4.97 -16.31 -9.74
C VAL A 75 5.32 -15.65 -11.08
N ASP A 76 4.62 -16.00 -12.17
CA ASP A 76 4.81 -15.34 -13.47
C ASP A 76 4.40 -13.86 -13.42
N ALA A 77 3.26 -13.54 -12.80
CA ALA A 77 2.83 -12.15 -12.61
C ALA A 77 3.84 -11.33 -11.76
N ILE A 78 4.44 -11.94 -10.74
CA ILE A 78 5.54 -11.33 -9.96
C ILE A 78 6.74 -11.02 -10.85
N ARG A 79 7.17 -11.98 -11.69
CA ARG A 79 8.32 -11.84 -12.59
C ARG A 79 8.12 -10.76 -13.65
N ASP A 80 6.88 -10.57 -14.08
CA ASP A 80 6.50 -9.52 -15.01
C ASP A 80 6.25 -8.16 -14.32
N GLU A 81 6.47 -8.08 -12.99
CA GLU A 81 6.17 -6.91 -12.14
C GLU A 81 4.71 -6.43 -12.26
N ASN A 82 3.80 -7.33 -12.62
CA ASN A 82 2.38 -7.02 -12.79
C ASN A 82 1.65 -7.12 -11.45
N TRP A 83 1.87 -6.14 -10.58
CA TRP A 83 1.31 -6.12 -9.22
C TRP A 83 -0.22 -6.10 -9.17
N ILE A 84 -0.87 -5.57 -10.22
CA ILE A 84 -2.32 -5.59 -10.36
C ILE A 84 -2.81 -7.04 -10.52
N GLU A 85 -2.19 -7.82 -11.40
CA GLU A 85 -2.51 -9.23 -11.60
C GLU A 85 -2.23 -10.05 -10.33
N VAL A 86 -1.10 -9.80 -9.65
CA VAL A 86 -0.77 -10.43 -8.37
C VAL A 86 -1.86 -10.16 -7.33
N SER A 87 -2.35 -8.92 -7.23
CA SER A 87 -3.46 -8.58 -6.34
C SER A 87 -4.76 -9.27 -6.75
N SER A 88 -5.06 -9.37 -8.05
CA SER A 88 -6.27 -10.02 -8.54
C SER A 88 -6.31 -11.51 -8.21
N ILE A 89 -5.17 -12.20 -8.35
CA ILE A 89 -5.01 -13.60 -7.93
C ILE A 89 -5.26 -13.73 -6.43
N LEU A 90 -4.63 -12.89 -5.60
CA LEU A 90 -4.83 -12.93 -4.15
C LEU A 90 -6.28 -12.62 -3.75
N GLU A 91 -6.92 -11.66 -4.40
CA GLU A 91 -8.32 -11.29 -4.14
C GLU A 91 -9.27 -12.45 -4.45
N THR A 92 -9.00 -13.18 -5.53
CA THR A 92 -9.80 -14.34 -5.94
C THR A 92 -9.62 -15.53 -5.00
N HIS A 93 -8.39 -15.80 -4.55
CA HIS A 93 -8.04 -17.00 -3.81
C HIS A 93 -7.92 -16.79 -2.29
N SER A 94 -7.96 -15.55 -1.79
CA SER A 94 -7.93 -15.22 -0.37
C SER A 94 -9.16 -14.38 0.01
N PRO A 95 -10.23 -15.02 0.54
CA PRO A 95 -11.44 -14.32 0.98
C PRO A 95 -11.16 -13.17 1.95
N HIS A 96 -10.20 -13.34 2.87
CA HIS A 96 -9.79 -12.28 3.80
C HIS A 96 -9.18 -11.06 3.12
N TYR A 97 -8.40 -11.25 2.05
CA TYR A 97 -7.82 -10.15 1.31
C TYR A 97 -8.89 -9.48 0.42
N GLY A 98 -9.73 -10.26 -0.25
CA GLY A 98 -10.84 -9.73 -1.06
C GLY A 98 -11.82 -8.90 -0.25
N ASN A 99 -12.32 -9.42 0.88
CA ASN A 99 -13.22 -8.66 1.76
C ASN A 99 -12.56 -7.39 2.31
N PHE A 100 -11.26 -7.44 2.62
CA PHE A 100 -10.52 -6.25 3.06
C PHE A 100 -10.48 -5.17 1.97
N LEU A 101 -10.23 -5.55 0.72
CA LEU A 101 -10.26 -4.62 -0.40
C LEU A 101 -11.65 -4.01 -0.59
N GLU A 102 -12.71 -4.82 -0.51
CA GLU A 102 -14.10 -4.38 -0.62
C GLU A 102 -14.47 -3.36 0.47
N VAL A 103 -14.22 -3.69 1.75
CA VAL A 103 -14.54 -2.78 2.88
C VAL A 103 -13.80 -1.45 2.75
N VAL A 104 -12.51 -1.46 2.40
CA VAL A 104 -11.73 -0.23 2.20
C VAL A 104 -12.23 0.55 0.98
N GLU A 105 -12.69 -0.15 -0.06
CA GLU A 105 -13.24 0.50 -1.25
C GLU A 105 -14.55 1.22 -1.01
N GLU A 106 -15.47 0.58 -0.28
CA GLU A 106 -16.81 1.09 0.04
C GLU A 106 -16.76 2.22 1.07
N SER A 107 -15.86 2.12 2.04
CA SER A 107 -15.75 3.08 3.14
C SER A 107 -14.98 4.35 2.76
N GLY A 108 -14.16 4.30 1.70
CA GLY A 108 -13.23 5.38 1.36
C GLY A 108 -12.04 5.43 2.34
N PRO A 109 -11.44 6.61 2.58
CA PRO A 109 -10.43 6.78 3.63
C PRO A 109 -11.00 6.38 5.00
N VAL A 110 -10.45 5.31 5.59
CA VAL A 110 -11.06 4.65 6.73
C VAL A 110 -10.03 4.21 7.77
N GLN A 111 -10.37 4.36 9.06
CA GLN A 111 -9.51 3.94 10.17
C GLN A 111 -9.57 2.42 10.37
N LEU A 112 -8.54 1.88 11.02
CA LEU A 112 -8.38 0.44 11.25
C LEU A 112 -9.58 -0.18 11.98
N GLU A 113 -10.13 0.54 12.97
CA GLU A 113 -11.26 0.10 13.77
C GLU A 113 -12.52 -0.06 12.90
N THR A 114 -12.79 0.91 12.03
CA THR A 114 -13.93 0.86 11.11
C THR A 114 -13.76 -0.20 10.02
N VAL A 115 -12.53 -0.44 9.55
CA VAL A 115 -12.25 -1.59 8.66
C VAL A 115 -12.57 -2.90 9.37
N LEU A 116 -12.17 -3.04 10.63
CA LEU A 116 -12.42 -4.26 11.40
C LEU A 116 -13.93 -4.48 11.61
N GLU A 117 -14.67 -3.44 11.98
CA GLU A 117 -16.14 -3.49 12.12
C GLU A 117 -16.80 -3.92 10.80
N GLY A 118 -16.45 -3.30 9.67
CA GLY A 118 -17.00 -3.67 8.36
C GLY A 118 -16.68 -5.11 7.95
N LEU A 119 -15.48 -5.60 8.28
CA LEU A 119 -15.09 -6.99 8.02
C LEU A 119 -15.84 -7.98 8.91
N GLU A 120 -16.06 -7.65 10.18
CA GLU A 120 -16.85 -8.48 11.10
C GLU A 120 -18.32 -8.56 10.63
N ASP A 121 -18.89 -7.44 10.18
CA ASP A 121 -20.24 -7.38 9.63
C ASP A 121 -20.39 -8.23 8.34
N GLN A 122 -19.47 -8.10 7.39
CA GLN A 122 -19.48 -8.92 6.16
C GLN A 122 -19.29 -10.41 6.45
N ALA A 123 -18.61 -10.75 7.54
CA ALA A 123 -18.27 -12.12 7.89
C ALA A 123 -19.32 -12.84 8.74
N GLU A 124 -20.39 -12.16 9.18
CA GLU A 124 -21.38 -12.66 10.17
C GLU A 124 -21.90 -14.06 9.85
N PHE A 125 -22.10 -14.37 8.57
CA PHE A 125 -22.64 -15.65 8.08
C PHE A 125 -21.61 -16.53 7.36
N THR A 126 -20.32 -16.26 7.57
CA THR A 126 -19.20 -16.98 6.98
C THR A 126 -18.39 -17.69 8.08
N PRO A 127 -17.53 -18.66 7.76
CA PRO A 127 -16.62 -19.24 8.74
C PRO A 127 -15.44 -18.30 9.10
N TYR A 128 -15.35 -17.11 8.51
CA TYR A 128 -14.20 -16.23 8.66
C TYR A 128 -14.30 -15.35 9.90
N SER A 129 -13.15 -15.06 10.51
CA SER A 129 -13.01 -14.11 11.60
C SER A 129 -11.82 -13.20 11.40
N TYR A 130 -11.97 -11.98 11.88
CA TYR A 130 -11.02 -10.90 11.72
C TYR A 130 -10.55 -10.41 13.09
N ASN A 131 -9.31 -9.96 13.12
CA ASN A 131 -8.70 -9.25 14.22
C ASN A 131 -7.67 -8.26 13.65
N GLN A 132 -7.15 -7.38 14.50
CA GLN A 132 -6.18 -6.38 14.10
C GLN A 132 -4.96 -6.96 13.35
N THR A 133 -4.47 -8.13 13.76
CA THR A 133 -3.32 -8.78 13.10
C THR A 133 -3.68 -9.24 11.69
N SER A 134 -4.85 -9.85 11.50
CA SER A 134 -5.28 -10.27 10.16
C SER A 134 -5.43 -9.09 9.22
N VAL A 135 -5.99 -7.96 9.68
CA VAL A 135 -6.14 -6.73 8.88
C VAL A 135 -4.78 -6.12 8.54
N GLU A 136 -3.85 -6.06 9.49
CA GLU A 136 -2.49 -5.56 9.21
C GLU A 136 -1.72 -6.45 8.22
N VAL A 137 -1.96 -7.78 8.22
CA VAL A 137 -1.34 -8.70 7.26
C VAL A 137 -1.86 -8.47 5.85
N VAL A 138 -3.18 -8.54 5.64
CA VAL A 138 -3.79 -8.34 4.31
C VAL A 138 -3.61 -6.90 3.83
N GLY A 139 -3.65 -5.93 4.75
CA GLY A 139 -3.29 -4.54 4.48
C GLY A 139 -1.82 -4.36 4.10
N ASP A 140 -0.89 -5.14 4.67
CA ASP A 140 0.52 -5.16 4.24
C ASP A 140 0.66 -5.63 2.80
N TRP A 141 -0.07 -6.69 2.42
CA TRP A 141 -0.07 -7.20 1.05
C TRP A 141 -0.56 -6.12 0.08
N GLY A 142 -1.72 -5.51 0.36
CA GLY A 142 -2.27 -4.45 -0.49
C GLY A 142 -1.36 -3.22 -0.61
N LYS A 143 -0.71 -2.81 0.49
CA LYS A 143 0.28 -1.71 0.47
C LYS A 143 1.46 -2.00 -0.43
N ARG A 144 2.00 -3.22 -0.38
CA ARG A 144 3.16 -3.61 -1.18
C ARG A 144 2.84 -3.74 -2.66
N LEU A 145 1.62 -4.12 -2.99
CA LEU A 145 1.11 -4.23 -4.35
C LEU A 145 0.62 -2.89 -4.92
N GLY A 146 0.59 -1.84 -4.10
CA GLY A 146 0.09 -0.52 -4.51
C GLY A 146 -1.44 -0.42 -4.63
N THR A 147 -2.18 -1.51 -4.38
CA THR A 147 -3.65 -1.55 -4.48
C THR A 147 -4.35 -0.92 -3.28
N VAL A 148 -3.62 -0.70 -2.19
CA VAL A 148 -4.06 0.03 -0.99
C VAL A 148 -2.95 0.98 -0.57
N GLN A 149 -3.31 2.19 -0.17
CA GLN A 149 -2.40 3.10 0.51
C GLN A 149 -2.88 3.32 1.95
N ARG A 150 -1.92 3.53 2.86
CA ARG A 150 -2.19 3.98 4.23
C ARG A 150 -1.63 5.37 4.39
N ASN A 151 -2.48 6.32 4.80
CA ASN A 151 -2.06 7.68 5.08
C ASN A 151 -0.99 7.67 6.16
N ALA A 152 0.18 8.22 5.85
CA ALA A 152 1.36 8.13 6.70
C ALA A 152 1.26 8.91 8.02
N PHE A 153 0.31 9.86 8.12
CA PHE A 153 0.08 10.70 9.29
C PHE A 153 -1.16 10.28 10.09
N THR A 154 -2.27 9.97 9.41
CA THR A 154 -3.55 9.62 10.06
C THR A 154 -3.71 8.13 10.29
N GLY A 155 -3.06 7.29 9.47
CA GLY A 155 -3.18 5.83 9.53
C GLY A 155 -4.37 5.26 8.75
N GLU A 156 -5.15 6.10 8.07
CA GLU A 156 -6.33 5.69 7.29
C GLU A 156 -5.94 4.88 6.06
N TYR A 157 -6.68 3.81 5.80
CA TYR A 157 -6.57 3.00 4.59
C TYR A 157 -7.46 3.58 3.49
N TYR A 158 -6.99 3.51 2.24
CA TYR A 158 -7.80 3.81 1.07
C TYR A 158 -7.26 3.06 -0.15
N ARG A 159 -8.13 2.71 -1.10
CA ARG A 159 -7.71 2.23 -2.43
C ARG A 159 -7.48 3.44 -3.35
N PRO A 160 -6.31 3.60 -3.98
CA PRO A 160 -6.17 4.55 -5.07
C PRO A 160 -7.02 4.06 -6.26
N LYS A 161 -7.86 4.93 -6.81
CA LYS A 161 -8.77 4.65 -7.95
C LYS A 161 -8.40 5.42 -9.21
N ASN A 162 -7.63 6.49 -9.04
CA ASN A 162 -7.32 7.44 -10.08
C ASN A 162 -5.80 7.59 -10.16
N ASP A 163 -5.23 7.26 -11.32
CA ASP A 163 -3.89 7.72 -11.67
C ASP A 163 -3.93 9.12 -12.31
N ASP A 164 -5.12 9.56 -12.70
CA ASP A 164 -5.35 10.90 -13.25
C ASP A 164 -6.05 11.81 -12.23
N PRO A 165 -5.39 12.90 -11.80
CA PRO A 165 -5.99 13.88 -10.89
C PRO A 165 -7.21 14.56 -11.52
N PRO A 166 -8.33 14.70 -10.78
CA PRO A 166 -9.57 15.21 -11.35
C PRO A 166 -9.45 16.70 -11.75
N PRO A 167 -10.30 17.22 -12.65
CA PRO A 167 -10.23 18.62 -13.09
C PRO A 167 -10.33 19.65 -11.97
N ASN A 168 -10.99 19.30 -10.87
CA ASN A 168 -11.12 20.13 -9.67
C ASN A 168 -9.97 19.95 -8.66
N PHE A 169 -8.85 19.29 -9.02
CA PHE A 169 -7.72 19.03 -8.13
C PHE A 169 -7.27 20.26 -7.34
N HIS A 170 -7.11 21.41 -8.02
CA HIS A 170 -6.69 22.66 -7.41
C HIS A 170 -7.68 23.19 -6.34
N TYR A 171 -8.99 23.01 -6.53
CA TYR A 171 -9.98 23.38 -5.52
C TYR A 171 -9.87 22.51 -4.27
N THR A 172 -9.71 21.19 -4.45
CA THR A 172 -9.54 20.27 -3.32
C THR A 172 -8.22 20.53 -2.60
N LEU A 173 -7.14 20.82 -3.33
CA LEU A 173 -5.86 21.22 -2.75
C LEU A 173 -6.00 22.46 -1.88
N LEU A 174 -6.71 23.48 -2.34
CA LEU A 174 -6.96 24.70 -1.55
C LEU A 174 -7.76 24.41 -0.27
N GLY A 175 -8.74 23.50 -0.33
CA GLY A 175 -9.48 23.05 0.85
C GLY A 175 -8.58 22.35 1.88
N VAL A 176 -7.76 21.39 1.43
CA VAL A 176 -6.78 20.70 2.27
C VAL A 176 -5.76 21.68 2.87
N TYR A 177 -5.31 22.65 2.08
CA TYR A 177 -4.40 23.71 2.51
C TYR A 177 -5.01 24.53 3.64
N ASP A 178 -6.28 24.95 3.52
CA ASP A 178 -6.97 25.71 4.58
C ASP A 178 -7.11 24.90 5.86
N GLU A 179 -7.52 23.63 5.76
CA GLU A 179 -7.67 22.76 6.92
C GLU A 179 -6.34 22.54 7.66
N LEU A 180 -5.22 22.48 6.94
CA LEU A 180 -3.89 22.36 7.53
C LEU A 180 -3.40 23.69 8.13
N GLU A 181 -3.72 24.84 7.53
CA GLU A 181 -3.43 26.15 8.13
C GLU A 181 -4.22 26.36 9.44
N GLU A 182 -5.52 26.00 9.47
CA GLU A 182 -6.39 26.18 10.64
C GLU A 182 -5.94 25.33 11.84
N THR A 183 -5.54 24.09 11.59
CA THR A 183 -5.07 23.17 12.64
C THR A 183 -3.71 23.56 13.24
N ALA A 184 -2.96 24.45 12.60
CA ALA A 184 -1.63 24.88 13.04
C ALA A 184 -1.63 26.09 14.02
N GLY A 185 -2.81 26.50 14.51
CA GLY A 185 -2.99 27.47 15.61
C GLY A 185 -3.23 28.93 15.17
N VAL A 186 -3.94 29.68 16.02
CA VAL A 186 -4.45 31.04 15.75
C VAL A 186 -3.29 32.03 15.57
N GLY A 187 -3.12 32.58 14.37
CA GLY A 187 -2.36 33.83 14.18
C GLY A 187 -1.46 33.97 12.95
N LEU A 188 -1.34 32.98 12.07
CA LEU A 188 -0.42 33.06 10.92
C LEU A 188 -1.05 32.45 9.66
N ARG A 189 -1.82 33.26 8.91
CA ARG A 189 -2.17 32.98 7.50
C ARG A 189 -0.91 33.17 6.65
N GLN A 190 -0.69 32.35 5.62
CA GLN A 190 0.49 32.31 4.73
C GLN A 190 1.68 31.51 5.30
N ARG A 191 1.48 30.22 5.60
CA ARG A 191 2.57 29.31 5.96
C ARG A 191 2.99 28.44 4.80
N TYR A 192 4.30 28.19 4.71
CA TYR A 192 4.84 27.06 3.98
C TYR A 192 4.31 25.76 4.62
N LEU A 193 3.44 25.05 3.91
CA LEU A 193 2.93 23.74 4.34
C LEU A 193 3.83 22.62 3.83
N SER A 194 3.99 21.58 4.65
CA SER A 194 4.72 20.37 4.28
C SER A 194 4.03 19.68 3.11
N ILE A 195 4.72 19.54 1.98
CA ILE A 195 4.21 18.83 0.80
C ILE A 195 3.84 17.38 1.14
N PRO A 196 4.65 16.61 1.90
CA PRO A 196 4.24 15.30 2.41
C PRO A 196 2.88 15.28 3.13
N GLU A 197 2.60 16.25 4.00
CA GLU A 197 1.35 16.30 4.77
C GLU A 197 0.16 16.66 3.86
N VAL A 198 0.36 17.58 2.91
CA VAL A 198 -0.63 17.91 1.87
C VAL A 198 -0.89 16.72 0.96
N ARG A 199 0.16 16.02 0.52
CA ARG A 199 0.09 14.82 -0.33
C ARG A 199 -0.78 13.76 0.30
N GLU A 200 -0.45 13.32 1.51
CA GLU A 200 -1.17 12.22 2.16
C GLU A 200 -2.66 12.53 2.34
N ARG A 201 -2.98 13.78 2.71
CA ARG A 201 -4.36 14.21 2.93
C ARG A 201 -5.14 14.33 1.61
N LEU A 202 -4.50 14.87 0.57
CA LEU A 202 -5.15 15.00 -0.74
C LEU A 202 -5.30 13.66 -1.45
N CYS A 203 -4.28 12.80 -1.39
CA CYS A 203 -4.33 11.43 -1.93
C CYS A 203 -5.43 10.61 -1.27
N ALA A 204 -5.61 10.71 0.06
CA ALA A 204 -6.73 10.06 0.73
C ALA A 204 -8.07 10.63 0.23
N ASN A 205 -8.25 11.96 0.26
CA ASN A 205 -9.52 12.61 -0.14
C ASN A 205 -9.93 12.34 -1.58
N LEU A 206 -8.98 12.29 -2.51
CA LEU A 206 -9.21 12.08 -3.94
C LEU A 206 -8.99 10.63 -4.39
N GLN A 207 -8.57 9.75 -3.48
CA GLN A 207 -8.15 8.38 -3.77
C GLN A 207 -7.13 8.31 -4.92
N LEU A 208 -6.11 9.19 -4.86
CA LEU A 208 -5.02 9.27 -5.84
C LEU A 208 -3.82 8.45 -5.39
N THR A 209 -3.05 7.94 -6.34
CA THR A 209 -1.68 7.51 -6.05
C THR A 209 -0.82 8.71 -5.65
N ARG A 210 0.24 8.47 -4.87
CA ARG A 210 1.22 9.52 -4.50
C ARG A 210 1.89 10.12 -5.73
N GLN A 211 2.18 9.29 -6.72
CA GLN A 211 2.76 9.71 -7.99
C GLN A 211 1.83 10.66 -8.76
N ALA A 212 0.55 10.29 -8.90
CA ALA A 212 -0.44 11.15 -9.55
C ALA A 212 -0.54 12.53 -8.87
N PHE A 213 -0.51 12.57 -7.54
CA PHE A 213 -0.46 13.83 -6.80
C PHE A 213 0.80 14.64 -7.14
N ASP A 214 1.97 14.02 -7.13
CA ASP A 214 3.25 14.70 -7.38
C ASP A 214 3.29 15.31 -8.78
N GLU A 215 2.82 14.56 -9.78
CA GLU A 215 2.70 15.01 -11.17
C GLU A 215 1.70 16.17 -11.31
N ALA A 216 0.52 16.08 -10.69
CA ALA A 216 -0.45 17.17 -10.69
C ALA A 216 0.07 18.42 -9.98
N LEU A 217 0.73 18.28 -8.82
CA LEU A 217 1.26 19.42 -8.10
C LEU A 217 2.36 20.12 -8.89
N ALA A 218 3.25 19.35 -9.55
CA ALA A 218 4.27 19.90 -10.44
C ALA A 218 3.66 20.62 -11.65
N ALA A 219 2.60 20.06 -12.26
CA ALA A 219 1.87 20.69 -13.35
C ALA A 219 1.17 21.99 -12.89
N LEU A 220 0.47 21.93 -11.75
CA LEU A 220 -0.21 23.07 -11.14
C LEU A 220 0.78 24.21 -10.83
N ALA A 221 1.94 23.90 -10.25
CA ALA A 221 2.96 24.90 -9.96
C ALA A 221 3.50 25.57 -11.24
N LYS A 222 3.64 24.81 -12.32
CA LYS A 222 4.09 25.33 -13.62
C LYS A 222 3.06 26.26 -14.26
N GLU A 223 1.77 25.97 -14.13
CA GLU A 223 0.69 26.80 -14.67
C GLU A 223 0.43 28.07 -13.86
N ASN A 224 0.85 28.10 -12.59
CA ASN A 224 0.50 29.15 -11.63
C ASN A 224 1.71 29.88 -11.05
N VAL A 225 2.72 30.14 -11.88
CA VAL A 225 3.93 30.88 -11.46
C VAL A 225 3.57 32.22 -10.84
N GLY A 226 4.05 32.46 -9.62
CA GLY A 226 3.77 33.68 -8.84
C GLY A 226 2.47 33.64 -8.02
N LYS A 227 1.60 32.64 -8.25
CA LYS A 227 0.40 32.38 -7.44
C LYS A 227 0.61 31.22 -6.47
N LEU A 228 1.40 30.24 -6.87
CA LEU A 228 1.79 29.06 -6.09
C LEU A 228 3.31 28.93 -6.13
N GLU A 229 3.92 28.68 -4.97
CA GLU A 229 5.37 28.54 -4.85
C GLU A 229 5.76 27.24 -4.14
N LEU A 230 6.81 26.61 -4.68
CA LEU A 230 7.46 25.44 -4.12
C LEU A 230 8.80 25.84 -3.50
N SER A 231 9.11 25.34 -2.31
CA SER A 231 10.35 25.67 -1.59
C SER A 231 11.12 24.42 -1.14
N GLY A 232 12.42 24.42 -1.38
CA GLY A 232 13.35 23.31 -1.10
C GLY A 232 14.10 23.43 0.24
N ALA A 233 13.54 24.14 1.24
CA ALA A 233 14.18 24.27 2.54
C ALA A 233 14.53 22.90 3.17
N PRO A 234 15.61 22.79 3.97
CA PRO A 234 16.07 21.50 4.52
C PRO A 234 14.99 20.78 5.33
N MET A 235 14.90 19.45 5.23
CA MET A 235 13.94 18.61 5.98
C MET A 235 13.96 18.84 7.49
N ASP A 236 15.08 19.29 8.07
CA ASP A 236 15.27 19.47 9.51
C ASP A 236 14.35 20.53 10.15
N THR A 237 13.65 21.35 9.35
CA THR A 237 12.75 22.38 9.86
C THR A 237 11.30 21.91 9.97
N GLY A 238 11.02 21.05 10.94
CA GLY A 238 9.65 20.87 11.47
C GLY A 238 8.64 20.14 10.57
N ALA A 239 9.09 19.48 9.50
CA ALA A 239 8.25 18.51 8.81
C ALA A 239 8.05 17.31 9.75
N LYS A 240 6.87 17.23 10.36
CA LYS A 240 6.52 16.29 11.44
C LYS A 240 6.88 14.85 11.05
N GLU A 241 7.37 14.07 12.01
CA GLU A 241 7.65 12.65 11.83
C GLU A 241 6.39 11.90 11.36
N ALA A 242 6.46 11.30 10.17
CA ALA A 242 5.44 10.38 9.69
C ALA A 242 5.36 9.17 10.63
N ARG A 243 4.15 8.83 11.08
CA ARG A 243 3.93 7.70 12.00
C ARG A 243 4.04 6.35 11.30
N TYR A 244 3.73 6.32 10.01
CA TYR A 244 3.76 5.12 9.18
C TYR A 244 4.66 5.34 7.96
N GLY A 245 5.35 4.28 7.51
CA GLY A 245 6.21 4.33 6.32
C GLY A 245 5.52 3.80 5.06
N ILE A 246 6.03 4.19 3.89
CA ILE A 246 5.63 3.60 2.60
C ILE A 246 6.27 2.23 2.49
N LYS A 247 5.49 1.23 2.07
CA LYS A 247 5.94 -0.15 1.88
C LYS A 247 5.87 -0.50 0.41
N GLU A 248 6.89 -1.18 -0.09
CA GLU A 248 6.99 -1.56 -1.48
C GLU A 248 7.51 -2.99 -1.61
N MET A 249 7.32 -3.55 -2.79
CA MET A 249 7.93 -4.78 -3.25
C MET A 249 8.54 -4.55 -4.62
N ALA A 250 9.69 -5.15 -4.86
CA ALA A 250 10.41 -5.10 -6.14
C ALA A 250 11.04 -6.47 -6.40
N LEU A 251 11.43 -6.76 -7.63
CA LEU A 251 12.22 -7.96 -7.91
C LEU A 251 13.57 -7.92 -7.17
N ALA A 252 13.97 -9.06 -6.62
CA ALA A 252 15.31 -9.24 -6.09
C ALA A 252 16.25 -9.74 -7.21
N GLY A 253 17.51 -9.32 -7.14
CA GLY A 253 18.55 -9.79 -8.08
C GLY A 253 19.15 -11.15 -7.72
N ASP A 254 18.66 -11.80 -6.66
CA ASP A 254 19.15 -13.09 -6.14
C ASP A 254 18.03 -14.16 -6.14
N ASP A 255 18.30 -15.31 -5.53
CA ASP A 255 17.39 -16.47 -5.53
C ASP A 255 16.05 -16.24 -4.77
N MET A 256 15.86 -15.10 -4.10
CA MET A 256 14.67 -14.81 -3.28
C MET A 256 13.47 -14.28 -4.10
N LEU A 257 13.65 -14.05 -5.41
CA LEU A 257 12.67 -13.52 -6.38
C LEU A 257 12.17 -12.09 -6.09
N VAL A 258 11.88 -11.72 -4.84
CA VAL A 258 11.39 -10.40 -4.45
C VAL A 258 12.17 -9.83 -3.26
N SER A 259 12.30 -8.51 -3.25
CA SER A 259 12.79 -7.72 -2.12
C SER A 259 11.68 -6.82 -1.61
N THR A 260 11.69 -6.55 -0.31
CA THR A 260 10.70 -5.69 0.33
C THR A 260 11.37 -4.53 1.03
N SER A 261 10.75 -3.35 0.97
CA SER A 261 11.23 -2.16 1.68
C SER A 261 10.11 -1.51 2.48
N GLN A 262 10.49 -0.74 3.51
CA GLN A 262 9.63 0.18 4.23
C GLN A 262 10.43 1.44 4.54
N SER A 263 9.90 2.63 4.22
CA SER A 263 10.62 3.88 4.43
C SER A 263 9.69 5.02 4.87
N THR A 264 10.01 5.61 6.02
CA THR A 264 9.45 6.91 6.46
C THR A 264 10.15 8.06 5.74
N GLU A 265 11.41 7.91 5.35
CA GLU A 265 12.13 8.90 4.54
C GLU A 265 11.44 9.12 3.20
N LYS A 266 10.96 8.05 2.55
CA LYS A 266 10.16 8.13 1.31
C LYS A 266 8.86 8.92 1.51
N VAL A 267 8.20 8.81 2.66
CA VAL A 267 7.03 9.65 2.96
C VAL A 267 7.42 11.12 2.95
N MET A 268 8.56 11.44 3.57
CA MET A 268 9.04 12.80 3.74
C MET A 268 9.69 13.38 2.48
N GLN A 269 9.82 12.60 1.40
CA GLN A 269 10.29 13.12 0.12
C GLN A 269 9.32 14.19 -0.38
N GLY A 270 9.88 15.30 -0.83
CA GLY A 270 9.14 16.38 -1.45
C GLY A 270 8.68 16.02 -2.86
N ILE A 271 8.47 17.02 -3.71
CA ILE A 271 8.34 16.82 -5.15
C ILE A 271 9.61 17.21 -5.87
N GLU A 272 9.94 16.47 -6.93
CA GLU A 272 11.03 16.82 -7.81
C GLU A 272 10.53 17.66 -8.99
N GLN A 273 11.17 18.81 -9.22
CA GLN A 273 10.95 19.59 -10.44
C GLN A 273 12.28 20.13 -10.96
N TYR A 274 12.59 19.88 -12.24
CA TYR A 274 13.83 20.31 -12.88
C TYR A 274 15.11 19.88 -12.12
N GLY A 275 15.13 18.66 -11.56
CA GLY A 275 16.27 18.12 -10.81
C GLY A 275 16.47 18.75 -9.43
N LYS A 276 15.46 19.47 -8.90
CA LYS A 276 15.46 20.03 -7.55
C LYS A 276 14.31 19.46 -6.75
N GLN A 277 14.57 19.18 -5.48
CA GLN A 277 13.59 18.70 -4.51
C GLN A 277 12.96 19.86 -3.76
N TYR A 278 11.63 19.84 -3.64
CA TYR A 278 10.83 20.86 -2.97
C TYR A 278 9.99 20.20 -1.88
N TYR A 279 10.10 20.69 -0.65
CA TYR A 279 9.48 20.09 0.53
C TYR A 279 8.29 20.88 1.06
N TYR A 280 8.13 22.14 0.63
CA TYR A 280 7.08 23.01 1.10
C TYR A 280 6.32 23.68 -0.03
N LEU A 281 5.03 23.91 0.22
CA LEU A 281 4.07 24.57 -0.66
C LEU A 281 3.54 25.83 0.01
N THR A 282 3.47 26.93 -0.73
CA THR A 282 2.76 28.14 -0.32
C THR A 282 1.84 28.61 -1.44
N VAL A 283 0.64 29.05 -1.08
CA VAL A 283 -0.33 29.65 -2.00
C VAL A 283 -0.47 31.14 -1.69
N HIS A 284 -0.13 31.99 -2.67
CA HIS A 284 -0.21 33.45 -2.59
C HIS A 284 -1.51 34.00 -3.18
N ASP A 285 -2.01 33.35 -4.24
CA ASP A 285 -3.24 33.69 -4.93
C ASP A 285 -4.06 32.42 -5.15
N ARG A 286 -5.35 32.49 -4.82
CA ARG A 286 -6.28 31.35 -4.83
C ARG A 286 -6.96 31.17 -6.18
N GLU A 287 -6.83 32.12 -7.10
CA GLU A 287 -7.31 31.98 -8.48
C GLU A 287 -6.34 31.12 -9.30
N LEU A 288 -6.29 29.83 -8.99
CA LEU A 288 -5.43 28.86 -9.66
C LEU A 288 -6.07 28.36 -10.97
N THR A 289 -5.24 28.16 -11.98
CA THR A 289 -5.59 27.48 -13.24
C THR A 289 -5.06 26.07 -13.22
N TYR A 290 -5.88 25.09 -13.59
CA TYR A 290 -5.43 23.71 -13.73
C TYR A 290 -6.00 23.12 -15.01
N THR A 291 -5.13 22.88 -15.97
CA THR A 291 -5.50 22.28 -17.25
C THR A 291 -5.20 20.79 -17.18
N THR A 292 -6.24 19.97 -17.07
CA THR A 292 -6.09 18.50 -17.16
C THR A 292 -5.52 18.16 -18.54
N GLN A 293 -4.43 17.40 -18.58
CA GLN A 293 -3.88 16.85 -19.83
C GLN A 293 -4.66 15.60 -20.24
#